data_AF-A0A0L0EN20-F1
#
_entry.id   AF-A0A0L0EN20-F1
#
_cell.length_a   1.000
_cell.length_b   1.000
_cell.length_c   1.000
_cell.angle_alpha   90.00
_cell.angle_beta   90.00
_cell.angle_gamma   90.00
#
_symmetry.space_group_name_H-M   'P 1'
#
loop_
_entity.id
_entity.type
_entity.pdbx_description
1 polymer ?
#
loop_
_entity_poly.entity_id
_entity_poly.type
_entity_poly.pdbx_seq_one_letter_code
_entity_poly.pdbx_strand_id
1 'polypeptide(L)'
;MTEQLIVIEQLIADALRAGITLYEKNGALAFKQQGAFPDELKQRIVANKAEIIAYFQQQQDEVRVSSGHSTIAKADRSRPLPASYAQQGLWFIEQLQGSSQYYMPAEFVLTGHLDINALKDTSTPFILSA
;
A
#
# COMPACT_ATOMS: atom_id res chain seq x y z
N MET A 1 -20.51 17.21 -11.36
CA MET A 1 -19.07 16.89 -11.22
C MET A 1 -18.82 15.72 -10.27
N THR A 2 -19.56 15.58 -9.17
CA THR A 2 -19.43 14.45 -8.23
C THR A 2 -20.02 13.13 -8.75
N GLU A 3 -21.12 13.18 -9.53
CA GLU A 3 -21.76 11.97 -10.06
C GLU A 3 -20.87 11.18 -11.03
N GLN A 4 -20.13 11.86 -11.90
CA GLN A 4 -19.20 11.19 -12.84
C GLN A 4 -18.05 10.49 -12.11
N LEU A 5 -17.52 11.07 -11.03
CA LEU A 5 -16.46 10.45 -10.22
C LEU A 5 -16.93 9.10 -9.64
N ILE A 6 -18.15 9.06 -9.12
CA ILE A 6 -18.76 7.85 -8.55
C ILE A 6 -18.93 6.77 -9.63
N VAL A 7 -19.34 7.15 -10.85
CA VAL A 7 -19.47 6.18 -11.96
C VAL A 7 -18.12 5.58 -12.35
N ILE A 8 -17.06 6.38 -12.38
CA ILE A 8 -15.70 5.90 -12.73
C ILE A 8 -15.13 5.00 -11.63
N GLU A 9 -15.29 5.36 -10.36
CA GLU A 9 -14.86 4.51 -9.23
C GLU A 9 -15.57 3.15 -9.22
N GLN A 10 -16.88 3.16 -9.45
CA GLN A 10 -17.65 1.91 -9.58
C GLN A 10 -17.19 1.08 -10.78
N LEU A 11 -16.91 1.72 -11.92
CA LEU A 11 -16.42 1.03 -13.11
C LEU A 11 -15.05 0.38 -12.89
N ILE A 12 -14.14 1.06 -12.18
CA ILE A 12 -12.83 0.50 -11.80
C ILE A 12 -13.02 -0.65 -10.81
N ALA A 13 -13.91 -0.51 -9.83
CA ALA A 13 -14.22 -1.57 -8.88
C ALA A 13 -14.82 -2.82 -9.55
N ASP A 14 -15.74 -2.63 -10.51
CA ASP A 14 -16.33 -3.70 -11.32
C ASP A 14 -15.25 -4.41 -12.15
N ALA A 15 -14.33 -3.66 -12.75
CA ALA A 15 -13.20 -4.22 -13.49
C ALA A 15 -12.30 -5.06 -12.59
N LEU A 16 -11.94 -4.58 -11.40
CA LEU A 16 -11.13 -5.32 -10.45
C LEU A 16 -11.81 -6.61 -9.98
N ARG A 17 -13.13 -6.58 -9.73
CA ARG A 17 -13.91 -7.79 -9.38
C ARG A 17 -13.94 -8.80 -10.52
N ALA A 18 -13.92 -8.34 -11.77
CA ALA A 18 -13.80 -9.18 -12.95
C ALA A 18 -12.36 -9.64 -13.25
N GLY A 19 -11.38 -9.33 -12.39
CA GLY A 19 -9.98 -9.71 -12.56
C GLY A 19 -9.24 -8.86 -13.60
N ILE A 20 -9.74 -7.65 -13.88
CA ILE A 20 -9.17 -6.70 -14.83
C ILE A 20 -8.60 -5.51 -14.06
N THR A 21 -7.28 -5.36 -14.10
CA THR A 21 -6.59 -4.19 -13.54
C THR A 21 -6.38 -3.15 -14.64
N LEU A 22 -6.99 -1.98 -14.46
CA LEU A 22 -6.78 -0.83 -15.33
C LEU A 22 -5.66 0.05 -14.76
N TYR A 23 -4.77 0.52 -15.62
CA TYR A 23 -3.71 1.43 -15.24
C TYR A 23 -3.40 2.39 -16.39
N GLU A 24 -2.85 3.54 -16.06
CA GLU A 24 -2.39 4.51 -17.04
C GLU A 24 -0.89 4.28 -17.31
N LYS A 25 -0.49 4.36 -18.59
CA LYS A 25 0.91 4.27 -19.04
C LYS A 25 1.12 5.26 -20.19
N ASN A 26 1.94 6.29 -19.96
CA ASN A 26 2.34 7.29 -20.97
C ASN A 26 1.17 8.01 -21.67
N GLY A 27 0.16 8.43 -20.93
CA GLY A 27 -1.07 9.07 -21.38
C GLY A 27 -2.13 8.10 -21.91
N ALA A 28 -1.87 6.78 -21.93
CA ALA A 28 -2.77 5.78 -22.48
C ALA A 28 -3.31 4.84 -21.40
N LEU A 29 -4.61 4.54 -21.48
CA LEU A 29 -5.23 3.50 -20.66
C LEU A 29 -4.73 2.13 -21.13
N ALA A 30 -4.05 1.42 -20.23
CA ALA A 30 -3.62 0.05 -20.37
C ALA A 30 -4.37 -0.84 -19.37
N PHE A 31 -4.40 -2.14 -19.65
CA PHE A 31 -5.10 -3.10 -18.79
C PHE A 31 -4.33 -4.42 -18.70
N LYS A 32 -4.54 -5.11 -17.59
CA LYS A 32 -4.08 -6.48 -17.36
C LYS A 32 -5.30 -7.30 -16.98
N GLN A 33 -5.54 -8.42 -17.67
CA GLN A 33 -6.68 -9.31 -17.38
C GLN A 33 -6.18 -10.67 -16.88
N GLN A 34 -6.85 -11.22 -15.89
CA GLN A 34 -6.72 -12.61 -15.45
C GLN A 34 -8.06 -13.31 -15.67
N GLY A 35 -8.33 -13.75 -16.91
CA GLY A 35 -9.57 -14.46 -17.27
C GLY A 35 -10.32 -13.84 -18.43
N ALA A 36 -11.62 -14.12 -18.51
CA ALA A 36 -12.51 -13.60 -19.55
C ALA A 36 -12.86 -12.13 -19.27
N PHE A 37 -12.82 -11.29 -20.31
CA PHE A 37 -13.20 -9.89 -20.24
C PHE A 37 -14.68 -9.77 -20.66
N PRO A 38 -15.61 -9.42 -19.76
CA PRO A 38 -17.01 -9.27 -20.12
C PRO A 38 -17.22 -8.17 -21.16
N ASP A 39 -17.92 -8.47 -22.25
CA ASP A 39 -18.10 -7.53 -23.37
C ASP A 39 -18.82 -6.23 -22.95
N GLU A 40 -19.78 -6.33 -22.04
CA GLU A 40 -20.50 -5.17 -21.49
C GLU A 40 -19.57 -4.22 -20.73
N LEU A 41 -18.68 -4.79 -19.89
CA LEU A 41 -17.69 -4.02 -19.15
C LEU A 41 -16.68 -3.35 -20.11
N LYS A 42 -16.29 -4.05 -21.17
CA LYS A 42 -15.38 -3.52 -22.19
C LYS A 42 -15.99 -2.31 -22.90
N GLN A 43 -17.27 -2.38 -23.25
CA GLN A 43 -17.98 -1.27 -23.88
C GLN A 43 -18.05 -0.05 -22.94
N ARG A 44 -18.36 -0.27 -21.65
CA ARG A 44 -18.39 0.81 -20.64
C ARG A 44 -17.01 1.46 -20.46
N ILE A 45 -15.92 0.67 -20.45
CA ILE A 45 -14.55 1.19 -20.34
C ILE A 45 -14.15 2.00 -21.59
N VAL A 46 -14.50 1.52 -22.79
CA VAL A 46 -14.21 2.24 -24.03
C VAL A 46 -15.01 3.54 -24.11
N ALA A 47 -16.28 3.53 -23.72
CA ALA A 47 -17.13 4.73 -23.71
C ALA A 47 -16.61 5.81 -22.76
N ASN A 48 -16.04 5.42 -21.61
CA ASN A 48 -15.55 6.34 -20.57
C ASN A 48 -14.02 6.49 -20.57
N LYS A 49 -13.32 6.04 -21.62
CA LYS A 49 -11.85 5.98 -21.65
C LYS A 49 -11.18 7.32 -21.30
N ALA A 50 -11.69 8.42 -21.82
CA ALA A 50 -11.14 9.76 -21.58
C ALA A 50 -11.23 10.15 -20.10
N GLU A 51 -12.36 9.85 -19.45
CA GLU A 51 -12.60 10.15 -18.04
C GLU A 51 -11.75 9.28 -17.11
N ILE A 52 -11.59 7.99 -17.44
CA ILE A 52 -10.71 7.08 -16.69
C ILE A 52 -9.25 7.57 -16.73
N ILE A 53 -8.78 8.02 -17.90
CA ILE A 53 -7.43 8.59 -18.04
C ILE A 53 -7.29 9.86 -17.20
N ALA A 54 -8.26 10.77 -17.28
CA ALA A 54 -8.26 12.01 -16.48
C ALA A 54 -8.26 11.72 -14.97
N TYR A 55 -9.05 10.73 -14.52
CA TYR A 55 -9.08 10.27 -13.13
C TYR A 55 -7.72 9.76 -12.66
N PHE A 56 -7.06 8.90 -13.45
CA PHE A 56 -5.72 8.40 -13.11
C PHE A 56 -4.66 9.51 -13.11
N GLN A 57 -4.75 10.50 -14.01
CA GLN A 57 -3.84 11.64 -14.04
C GLN A 57 -4.04 12.56 -12.83
N GLN A 58 -5.29 12.86 -12.46
CA GLN A 58 -5.59 13.68 -11.29
C GLN A 58 -5.11 13.01 -9.99
N GLN A 59 -5.34 11.70 -9.85
CA GLN A 59 -4.78 10.94 -8.72
C GLN A 59 -3.25 10.92 -8.74
N GLN A 60 -2.61 10.78 -9.90
CA GLN A 60 -1.15 10.87 -9.99
C GLN A 60 -0.62 12.25 -9.60
N ASP A 61 -1.35 13.35 -9.85
CA ASP A 61 -0.90 14.68 -9.47
C ASP A 61 -1.12 14.98 -7.98
N GLU A 62 -2.24 14.56 -7.38
CA GLU A 62 -2.41 14.58 -5.91
C GLU A 62 -1.37 13.70 -5.20
N VAL A 63 -1.12 12.51 -5.78
CA VAL A 63 -0.06 11.63 -5.34
C VAL A 63 1.30 12.26 -5.62
N ARG A 64 1.59 12.99 -6.71
CA ARG A 64 2.91 13.64 -6.92
C ARG A 64 3.19 14.82 -6.00
N VAL A 65 2.16 15.56 -5.60
CA VAL A 65 2.29 16.62 -4.57
C VAL A 65 2.62 15.99 -3.20
N SER A 66 2.21 14.74 -2.95
CA SER A 66 2.51 13.97 -1.73
C SER A 66 3.62 12.91 -1.88
N SER A 67 4.00 12.60 -3.11
CA SER A 67 4.87 11.53 -3.61
C SER A 67 5.67 12.09 -4.78
N GLY A 68 6.35 13.20 -4.53
CA GLY A 68 7.73 13.21 -4.99
C GLY A 68 8.30 11.90 -4.46
N HIS A 69 8.56 10.93 -5.34
CA HIS A 69 9.33 9.74 -5.00
C HIS A 69 10.76 10.24 -4.69
N SER A 70 10.89 10.97 -3.58
CA SER A 70 12.14 11.22 -2.93
C SER A 70 12.59 9.85 -2.50
N THR A 71 13.60 9.35 -3.20
CA THR A 71 14.38 8.21 -2.73
C THR A 71 14.60 8.38 -1.23
N ILE A 72 14.22 7.40 -0.42
CA ILE A 72 14.46 7.43 1.02
C ILE A 72 15.97 7.52 1.19
N ALA A 73 16.46 8.71 1.54
CA ALA A 73 17.88 8.92 1.73
C ALA A 73 18.35 8.03 2.89
N LYS A 74 19.50 7.37 2.71
CA LYS A 74 20.09 6.58 3.78
C LYS A 74 20.40 7.51 4.96
N ALA A 75 19.77 7.25 6.11
CA ALA A 75 20.10 7.97 7.33
C ALA A 75 21.56 7.68 7.72
N ASP A 76 22.28 8.71 8.14
CA ASP A 76 23.60 8.55 8.75
C ASP A 76 23.44 7.80 10.09
N ARG A 77 24.15 6.67 10.23
CA ARG A 77 24.13 5.80 11.40
C ARG A 77 25.44 5.86 12.20
N SER A 78 26.30 6.83 11.93
CA SER A 78 27.54 7.07 12.68
C SER A 78 27.29 7.45 14.14
N ARG A 79 26.09 7.96 14.44
CA ARG A 79 25.62 8.36 15.77
C ARG A 79 24.22 7.80 16.04
N PRO A 80 23.80 7.70 17.32
CA PRO A 80 22.43 7.36 17.66
C PRO A 80 21.42 8.27 16.96
N LEU A 81 20.39 7.68 16.36
CA LEU A 81 19.31 8.42 15.73
C LEU A 81 18.35 8.94 16.80
N PRO A 82 17.86 10.19 16.67
CA PRO A 82 16.84 10.69 17.58
C PRO A 82 15.55 9.88 17.42
N ALA A 83 14.86 9.63 18.53
CA ALA A 83 13.53 9.03 18.51
C ALA A 83 12.57 9.93 17.72
N SER A 84 11.69 9.32 16.93
CA SER A 84 10.62 10.05 16.26
C SER A 84 9.67 10.69 17.27
N TYR A 85 8.95 11.72 16.87
CA TYR A 85 7.97 12.38 17.75
C TYR A 85 6.93 11.39 18.29
N ALA A 86 6.48 10.44 17.46
CA ALA A 86 5.57 9.37 17.88
C ALA A 86 6.20 8.42 18.91
N GLN A 87 7.49 8.09 18.75
CA GLN A 87 8.23 7.26 19.72
C GLN A 87 8.42 7.98 21.06
N GLN A 88 8.70 9.28 21.04
CA GLN A 88 8.80 10.09 22.26
C GLN A 88 7.45 10.19 22.98
N GLY A 89 6.35 10.34 22.22
CA GLY A 89 5.00 10.32 22.76
C GLY A 89 4.66 8.98 23.43
N LEU A 90 5.02 7.86 22.80
CA LEU A 90 4.80 6.53 23.38
C LEU A 90 5.63 6.32 24.65
N TRP A 91 6.91 6.72 24.64
CA TRP A 91 7.77 6.67 25.83
C TRP A 91 7.21 7.51 26.98
N PHE A 92 6.68 8.69 26.67
CA PHE A 92 6.06 9.57 27.66
C PHE A 92 4.79 8.95 28.26
N ILE A 93 3.93 8.34 27.43
CA ILE A 93 2.73 7.63 27.89
C ILE A 93 3.10 6.45 28.79
N GLU A 94 4.14 5.70 28.42
CA GLU A 94 4.65 4.59 29.22
C GLU A 94 5.06 5.03 30.63
N GLN A 95 5.72 6.20 30.77
CA GLN A 95 6.14 6.73 32.07
C GLN A 95 4.97 7.24 32.94
N LEU A 96 3.86 7.68 32.34
CA LEU A 96 2.75 8.27 33.10
C LEU A 96 1.77 7.23 33.66
N GLN A 97 1.37 6.26 32.84
CA GLN A 97 0.24 5.36 33.15
C GLN A 97 0.43 3.92 32.64
N GLY A 98 1.56 3.64 31.99
CA GLY A 98 1.77 2.40 31.22
C GLY A 98 1.09 2.41 29.86
N SER A 99 1.63 1.67 28.90
CA SER A 99 1.22 1.66 27.49
C SER A 99 0.68 0.32 27.02
N SER A 100 0.06 -0.48 27.92
CA SER A 100 -0.47 -1.82 27.61
C SER A 100 -1.48 -1.86 26.44
N GLN A 101 -2.11 -0.72 26.15
CA GLN A 101 -2.98 -0.48 25.00
C GLN A 101 -2.27 -0.64 23.64
N TYR A 102 -0.95 -0.47 23.63
CA TYR A 102 -0.08 -0.55 22.46
C TYR A 102 0.69 -1.88 22.37
N TYR A 103 0.49 -2.78 23.33
CA TYR A 103 0.98 -4.15 23.22
C TYR A 103 0.12 -4.90 22.22
N MET A 104 0.68 -5.91 21.55
CA MET A 104 -0.13 -6.86 20.78
C MET A 104 -0.64 -7.93 21.75
N PRO A 105 -1.91 -7.89 22.20
CA PRO A 105 -2.43 -8.86 23.17
C PRO A 105 -2.76 -10.21 22.54
N ALA A 106 -2.61 -10.34 21.21
CA ALA A 106 -2.97 -11.52 20.46
C ALA A 106 -1.73 -12.38 20.21
N GLU A 107 -1.77 -13.61 20.69
CA GLU A 107 -0.79 -14.64 20.36
C GLU A 107 -1.31 -15.46 19.18
N PHE A 108 -0.49 -15.57 18.13
CA PHE A 108 -0.77 -16.49 17.03
C PHE A 108 0.01 -17.78 17.26
N VAL A 109 -0.71 -18.85 17.57
CA VAL A 109 -0.11 -20.19 17.70
C VAL A 109 -0.09 -20.86 16.34
N LEU A 110 1.10 -20.98 15.75
CA LEU A 110 1.31 -21.75 14.53
C LEU A 110 1.54 -23.21 14.88
N THR A 111 0.74 -24.11 14.28
CA THR A 111 0.87 -25.56 14.45
C THR A 111 1.37 -26.20 13.15
N GLY A 112 2.29 -27.16 13.26
CA GLY A 112 2.87 -27.86 12.11
C GLY A 112 4.35 -28.18 12.30
N HIS A 113 4.95 -28.80 11.28
CA HIS A 113 6.39 -29.10 11.28
C HIS A 113 7.18 -27.82 10.94
N LEU A 114 7.95 -27.35 11.91
CA LEU A 114 8.87 -26.23 11.72
C LEU A 114 10.14 -26.70 11.02
N ASP A 115 10.41 -26.17 9.83
CA ASP A 115 11.71 -26.34 9.17
C ASP A 115 12.74 -25.40 9.81
N ILE A 116 13.56 -25.96 10.69
CA ILE A 116 14.60 -25.23 11.42
C ILE A 116 15.68 -24.68 10.49
N ASN A 117 15.97 -25.37 9.38
CA ASN A 117 17.01 -24.93 8.46
C ASN A 117 16.52 -23.73 7.65
N ALA A 118 15.29 -23.78 7.14
CA ALA A 118 14.66 -22.64 6.46
C ALA A 118 14.53 -21.40 7.36
N LEU A 119 14.22 -21.60 8.66
CA LEU A 119 14.14 -20.50 9.63
C LEU A 119 15.51 -19.84 9.88
N LYS A 120 16.57 -20.65 9.97
CA LYS A 120 17.94 -20.15 10.16
C LYS A 120 18.47 -19.45 8.92
N ASP A 121 18.21 -19.98 7.74
CA ASP A 121 18.66 -19.41 6.47
C ASP A 121 18.01 -18.05 6.19
N THR A 122 16.78 -17.82 6.67
CA THR A 122 16.08 -16.53 6.57
C THR A 122 16.59 -15.50 7.58
N SER A 123 17.25 -15.94 8.67
CA SER A 123 17.82 -15.06 9.68
C SER A 123 19.12 -14.41 9.18
N THR A 124 18.98 -13.48 8.24
CA THR A 124 19.90 -12.34 8.14
C THR A 124 19.97 -11.76 9.55
N PRO A 125 21.17 -11.52 10.14
CA PRO A 125 21.30 -11.26 11.58
C PRO A 125 20.38 -10.11 11.99
N PHE A 126 19.28 -10.47 12.66
CA PHE A 126 18.41 -9.55 13.36
C PHE A 126 19.21 -9.12 14.58
N ILE A 127 19.99 -8.05 14.44
CA ILE A 127 20.82 -7.52 15.51
C ILE A 127 19.88 -7.04 16.62
N LEU A 128 19.75 -7.85 17.67
CA LEU A 128 19.51 -7.36 19.03
C LEU A 128 20.78 -6.63 19.46
N SER A 129 20.80 -5.32 19.28
CA SER A 129 21.69 -4.45 20.04
C SER A 129 21.06 -4.28 21.42
N ALA A 130 21.61 -4.99 22.40
CA ALA A 130 21.34 -4.76 23.83
C ALA A 130 21.97 -3.44 24.30
#